data_AF-A0A8C3SPD4-F1
#
_entry.id   AF-A0A8C3SPD4-F1
#
_cell.length_a   1.000
_cell.length_b   1.000
_cell.length_c   1.000
_cell.angle_alpha   90.00
_cell.angle_beta   90.00
_cell.angle_gamma   90.00
#
_symmetry.space_group_name_H-M   'P 1'
#
loop_
_entity.id
_entity.type
_entity.pdbx_description
1 polymer ?
#
loop_
_entity_poly.entity_id
_entity_poly.type
_entity_poly.pdbx_seq_one_letter_code
_entity_poly.pdbx_strand_id
1 'polypeptide(L)'
;LSLSPRSCHSNAADAERAAAAPGPLPAFQFRPRHGSPDWRRLSAVDVERVAGELDVAALQEHLGHVTFCSAERLRCPHCRGPADPLLLKLVRLAQLSIEYLLHCQQHLGAQLQGREQALRAADAQLEQGGKEAARRAQEMKLLKEECRRRKKMISTQQVMLEARASYHQCQFCDKAFMNYSFLQSHMQRRHKEESHTAEQKKKAQTDKLQDEIDKLKEQLQLTKSLLEAEQQAHMARFSKEHEHQRSKEEEILQSFHKWKEEEKERLADEIEKVKEMFMKEFKELATKNTALENQLLELQKSNMQLKSNLGTLKDSHEFTEERPQNDQDYQNMMQLLEKQVVL
;
A
#
# COMPACT_ATOMS: atom_id res chain seq x y z
N LEU A 1 7.25 48.87 32.86
CA LEU A 1 5.94 49.21 32.28
C LEU A 1 5.94 48.70 30.84
N SER A 2 5.90 47.38 30.65
CA SER A 2 4.68 46.59 30.40
C SER A 2 4.02 46.93 29.06
N LEU A 3 4.52 46.31 27.98
CA LEU A 3 3.74 46.07 26.77
C LEU A 3 3.92 44.60 26.38
N SER A 4 2.85 43.83 26.63
CA SER A 4 2.68 42.45 26.19
C SER A 4 2.66 42.35 24.66
N PRO A 5 3.24 41.32 24.04
CA PRO A 5 2.82 40.87 22.72
C PRO A 5 1.66 39.89 22.87
N ARG A 6 0.58 40.17 22.13
CA ARG A 6 -0.56 39.29 21.94
C ARG A 6 -0.09 37.97 21.33
N SER A 7 -0.43 36.88 22.02
CA SER A 7 -0.46 35.52 21.48
C SER A 7 -1.43 35.46 20.30
N CYS A 8 -0.91 35.14 19.11
CA CYS A 8 -1.67 34.60 18.00
C CYS A 8 -1.16 33.19 17.72
N HIS A 9 -1.48 32.25 18.61
CA HIS A 9 -1.36 30.82 18.37
C HIS A 9 -2.74 30.18 18.45
N SER A 10 -3.35 29.97 17.27
CA SER A 10 -4.57 29.15 17.04
C SER A 10 -4.93 29.36 15.56
N ASN A 11 -5.03 28.40 14.65
CA ASN A 11 -5.11 26.95 14.72
C ASN A 11 -4.51 26.42 13.40
N ALA A 12 -3.48 25.58 13.48
CA ALA A 12 -2.98 24.82 12.33
C ALA A 12 -2.93 23.31 12.66
N ALA A 13 -3.74 22.87 13.62
CA ALA A 13 -3.77 21.49 14.12
C ALA A 13 -5.09 20.75 13.82
N ASP A 14 -6.01 21.34 13.04
CA ASP A 14 -7.33 20.74 12.75
C ASP A 14 -7.53 20.36 11.28
N ALA A 15 -6.47 20.30 10.48
CA ALA A 15 -6.54 19.94 9.05
C ALA A 15 -5.97 18.55 8.73
N GLU A 16 -5.74 17.72 9.75
CA GLU A 16 -5.25 16.35 9.57
C GLU A 16 -6.16 15.36 10.30
N ARG A 17 -7.47 15.54 10.11
CA ARG A 17 -8.41 14.45 10.32
C ARG A 17 -8.30 13.55 9.11
N ALA A 18 -7.24 12.74 9.14
CA ALA A 18 -7.02 11.62 8.24
C ALA A 18 -8.37 10.96 7.96
N ALA A 19 -8.72 10.87 6.67
CA ALA A 19 -9.83 10.07 6.22
C ALA A 19 -9.62 8.67 6.81
N ALA A 20 -10.38 8.35 7.85
CA ALA A 20 -10.33 7.05 8.49
C ALA A 20 -10.67 6.05 7.38
N ALA A 21 -9.68 5.29 6.94
CA ALA A 21 -9.91 4.13 6.12
C ALA A 21 -11.01 3.32 6.81
N PRO A 22 -12.05 2.86 6.09
CA PRO A 22 -13.09 2.06 6.70
C PRO A 22 -12.40 0.90 7.40
N GLY A 23 -12.59 0.81 8.72
CA GLY A 23 -11.98 -0.23 9.54
C GLY A 23 -12.30 -1.60 8.94
N PRO A 24 -11.42 -2.61 9.15
CA PRO A 24 -11.62 -3.93 8.58
C PRO A 24 -13.04 -4.42 8.89
N LEU A 25 -13.80 -4.74 7.84
CA LEU A 25 -15.13 -5.29 7.99
C LEU A 25 -15.04 -6.55 8.87
N PRO A 26 -15.93 -6.72 9.85
CA PRO A 26 -15.90 -7.88 10.72
C PRO A 26 -15.98 -9.18 9.90
N ALA A 27 -15.30 -10.22 10.37
CA ALA A 27 -15.29 -11.52 9.71
C ALA A 27 -16.71 -12.04 9.49
N PHE A 28 -16.96 -12.62 8.32
CA PHE A 28 -18.27 -13.11 7.96
C PHE A 28 -18.71 -14.26 8.87
N GLN A 29 -19.92 -14.15 9.41
CA GLN A 29 -20.57 -15.20 10.17
C GLN A 29 -22.05 -15.27 9.81
N PHE A 30 -22.55 -16.48 9.58
CA PHE A 30 -23.97 -16.70 9.37
C PHE A 30 -24.78 -16.31 10.61
N ARG A 31 -25.86 -15.56 10.39
CA ARG A 31 -26.77 -15.14 11.45
C ARG A 31 -27.72 -16.28 11.82
N PRO A 32 -28.11 -16.41 13.10
CA PRO A 32 -29.16 -17.34 13.47
C PRO A 32 -30.49 -16.90 12.84
N ARG A 33 -31.23 -17.86 12.28
CA ARG A 33 -32.50 -17.59 11.60
C ARG A 33 -33.65 -17.64 12.59
N HIS A 34 -34.50 -16.62 12.57
CA HIS A 34 -35.60 -16.46 13.52
C HIS A 34 -36.91 -16.13 12.80
N GLY A 35 -38.03 -16.42 13.46
CA GLY A 35 -39.37 -16.14 12.93
C GLY A 35 -39.83 -17.14 11.88
N SER A 36 -41.13 -17.46 11.88
CA SER A 36 -41.74 -18.26 10.81
C SER A 36 -41.81 -17.45 9.52
N PRO A 37 -41.76 -18.09 8.34
CA PRO A 37 -41.99 -17.39 7.09
C PRO A 37 -43.34 -16.68 7.08
N ASP A 38 -43.38 -15.46 6.53
CA ASP A 38 -44.64 -14.76 6.28
C ASP A 38 -45.27 -15.30 5.00
N TRP A 39 -46.07 -16.36 5.15
CA TRP A 39 -46.75 -17.03 4.05
C TRP A 39 -47.69 -16.11 3.28
N ARG A 40 -48.26 -15.08 3.92
CA ARG A 40 -49.16 -14.14 3.24
C ARG A 40 -48.37 -13.29 2.25
N ARG A 41 -47.24 -12.73 2.69
CA ARG A 41 -46.35 -11.95 1.82
C ARG A 41 -45.81 -12.81 0.69
N LEU A 42 -45.31 -14.01 1.00
CA LEU A 42 -44.77 -14.92 -0.02
C LEU A 42 -45.85 -15.35 -1.04
N SER A 43 -47.09 -15.57 -0.61
CA SER A 43 -48.18 -15.94 -1.52
C SER A 43 -48.63 -14.82 -2.45
N ALA A 44 -48.35 -13.56 -2.10
CA ALA A 44 -48.69 -12.41 -2.93
C ALA A 44 -47.68 -12.15 -4.04
N VAL A 45 -46.51 -12.80 -3.99
CA VAL A 45 -45.45 -12.66 -5.01
C VAL A 45 -45.74 -13.57 -6.18
N ASP A 46 -45.89 -12.99 -7.36
CA ASP A 46 -45.92 -13.71 -8.63
C ASP A 46 -44.49 -13.95 -9.12
N VAL A 47 -43.99 -15.16 -8.89
CA VAL A 47 -42.60 -15.55 -9.20
C VAL A 47 -42.35 -15.57 -10.71
N GLU A 48 -43.34 -15.96 -11.51
CA GLU A 48 -43.22 -16.01 -12.98
C GLU A 48 -43.11 -14.60 -13.56
N ARG A 49 -43.90 -13.66 -13.02
CA ARG A 49 -43.78 -12.25 -13.41
C ARG A 49 -42.43 -11.67 -13.01
N VAL A 50 -41.96 -11.91 -11.77
CA VAL A 50 -40.65 -11.43 -11.31
C VAL A 50 -39.53 -11.96 -12.20
N ALA A 51 -39.59 -13.23 -12.61
CA ALA A 51 -38.61 -13.82 -13.51
C ALA A 51 -38.70 -13.28 -14.94
N GLY A 52 -39.90 -13.13 -15.49
CA GLY A 52 -40.14 -12.67 -16.86
C GLY A 52 -39.85 -11.18 -17.07
N GLU A 53 -40.16 -10.35 -16.07
CA GLU A 53 -39.98 -8.89 -16.12
C GLU A 53 -38.67 -8.41 -15.49
N LEU A 54 -37.91 -9.31 -14.84
CA LEU A 54 -36.71 -8.99 -14.07
C LEU A 54 -36.99 -7.91 -13.01
N ASP A 55 -38.10 -8.03 -12.29
CA ASP A 55 -38.49 -7.10 -11.22
C ASP A 55 -37.61 -7.28 -9.98
N VAL A 56 -36.41 -6.71 -10.05
CA VAL A 56 -35.41 -6.74 -8.98
C VAL A 56 -35.93 -6.02 -7.73
N ALA A 57 -36.79 -5.02 -7.88
CA ALA A 57 -37.34 -4.27 -6.75
C ALA A 57 -38.26 -5.15 -5.90
N ALA A 58 -39.19 -5.88 -6.53
CA ALA A 58 -40.03 -6.85 -5.85
C ALA A 58 -39.20 -7.98 -5.21
N LEU A 59 -38.16 -8.48 -5.89
CA LEU A 59 -37.27 -9.50 -5.32
C LEU A 59 -36.52 -8.97 -4.07
N GLN A 60 -36.01 -7.75 -4.14
CA GLN A 60 -35.24 -7.13 -3.06
C GLN A 60 -36.07 -6.92 -1.79
N GLU A 61 -37.35 -6.59 -1.92
CA GLU A 61 -38.28 -6.45 -0.79
C GLU A 61 -38.45 -7.77 0.00
N HIS A 62 -38.44 -8.90 -0.71
CA HIS A 62 -38.66 -10.23 -0.13
C HIS A 62 -37.35 -10.92 0.30
N LEU A 63 -36.21 -10.47 -0.23
CA LEU A 63 -34.91 -11.11 -0.04
C LEU A 63 -34.52 -11.29 1.44
N GLY A 64 -34.72 -10.26 2.27
CA GLY A 64 -34.43 -10.33 3.70
C GLY A 64 -35.34 -11.34 4.43
N HIS A 65 -36.63 -11.34 4.09
CA HIS A 65 -37.62 -12.23 4.71
C HIS A 65 -37.38 -13.71 4.35
N VAL A 66 -36.98 -14.00 3.11
CA VAL A 66 -36.66 -15.36 2.66
C VAL A 66 -35.35 -15.84 3.26
N THR A 67 -34.33 -14.97 3.29
CA THR A 67 -33.00 -15.34 3.76
C THR A 67 -32.99 -15.63 5.25
N PHE A 68 -33.61 -14.80 6.10
CA PHE A 68 -33.39 -14.86 7.55
C PHE A 68 -34.51 -15.56 8.35
N CYS A 69 -35.52 -16.12 7.69
CA CYS A 69 -36.59 -16.87 8.35
C CYS A 69 -36.19 -18.30 8.74
N SER A 70 -36.85 -18.84 9.77
CA SER A 70 -36.64 -20.21 10.25
C SER A 70 -37.32 -21.23 9.33
N ALA A 71 -36.50 -22.04 8.65
CA ALA A 71 -36.96 -23.15 7.81
C ALA A 71 -37.01 -24.50 8.56
N GLU A 72 -36.57 -24.57 9.82
CA GLU A 72 -36.37 -25.84 10.55
C GLU A 72 -37.65 -26.65 10.77
N ARG A 73 -38.82 -26.00 10.73
CA ARG A 73 -40.12 -26.64 10.96
C ARG A 73 -41.20 -26.11 10.01
N LEU A 74 -40.88 -26.00 8.72
CA LEU A 74 -41.91 -25.70 7.72
C LEU A 74 -42.96 -26.82 7.73
N ARG A 75 -44.22 -26.44 7.88
CA ARG A 75 -45.37 -27.34 7.81
C ARG A 75 -46.20 -26.96 6.61
N CYS A 76 -46.79 -27.95 5.97
CA CYS A 76 -47.73 -27.71 4.89
C CYS A 76 -48.88 -26.82 5.40
N PRO A 77 -49.17 -25.67 4.76
CA PRO A 77 -50.29 -24.82 5.15
C PRO A 77 -51.66 -25.50 5.08
N HIS A 78 -51.79 -26.56 4.27
CA HIS A 78 -53.08 -27.23 4.02
C HIS A 78 -53.31 -28.46 4.91
N CYS A 79 -52.31 -29.32 5.09
CA CYS A 79 -52.47 -30.54 5.90
C CYS A 79 -51.71 -30.51 7.24
N ARG A 80 -50.93 -29.46 7.52
CA ARG A 80 -50.07 -29.29 8.73
C ARG A 80 -48.99 -30.37 8.93
N GLY A 81 -48.82 -31.26 7.95
CA GLY A 81 -47.75 -32.26 7.91
C GLY A 81 -46.36 -31.60 7.84
N PRO A 82 -45.31 -32.31 8.27
CA PRO A 82 -43.94 -31.84 8.16
C PRO A 82 -43.53 -31.71 6.69
N ALA A 83 -42.72 -30.71 6.35
CA ALA A 83 -42.09 -30.62 5.04
C ALA A 83 -41.04 -31.73 4.87
N ASP A 84 -40.80 -32.10 3.60
CA ASP A 84 -39.79 -33.08 3.25
C ASP A 84 -38.38 -32.65 3.73
N PRO A 85 -37.62 -33.53 4.41
CA PRO A 85 -36.30 -33.18 4.92
C PRO A 85 -35.27 -32.73 3.87
N LEU A 86 -35.33 -33.24 2.63
CA LEU A 86 -34.45 -32.82 1.54
C LEU A 86 -34.82 -31.41 1.05
N LEU A 87 -36.12 -31.10 0.96
CA LEU A 87 -36.57 -29.73 0.64
C LEU A 87 -36.13 -28.73 1.72
N LEU A 88 -36.21 -29.11 3.00
CA LEU A 88 -35.71 -28.28 4.11
C LEU A 88 -34.19 -28.03 4.00
N LYS A 89 -33.42 -29.05 3.65
CA LYS A 89 -31.96 -28.91 3.40
C LYS A 89 -31.69 -27.99 2.20
N LEU A 90 -32.43 -28.15 1.10
CA LEU A 90 -32.28 -27.32 -0.09
C LEU A 90 -32.59 -25.86 0.22
N VAL A 91 -33.70 -25.57 0.90
CA VAL A 91 -34.05 -24.21 1.35
C VAL A 91 -32.96 -23.67 2.28
N ARG A 92 -32.47 -24.47 3.22
CA ARG A 92 -31.43 -24.02 4.14
C ARG A 92 -30.12 -23.67 3.41
N LEU A 93 -29.72 -24.48 2.44
CA LEU A 93 -28.57 -24.19 1.57
C LEU A 93 -28.80 -22.92 0.76
N ALA A 94 -29.97 -22.76 0.14
CA ALA A 94 -30.32 -21.55 -0.60
C ALA A 94 -30.23 -20.29 0.27
N GLN A 95 -30.77 -20.33 1.50
CA GLN A 95 -30.68 -19.21 2.43
C GLN A 95 -29.23 -18.87 2.82
N LEU A 96 -28.38 -19.89 3.06
CA LEU A 96 -26.96 -19.67 3.37
C LEU A 96 -26.23 -19.08 2.16
N SER A 97 -26.49 -19.59 0.96
CA SER A 97 -25.94 -19.05 -0.28
C SER A 97 -26.35 -17.59 -0.50
N ILE A 98 -27.63 -17.25 -0.31
CA ILE A 98 -28.12 -15.87 -0.47
C ILE A 98 -27.48 -14.94 0.57
N GLU A 99 -27.36 -15.36 1.84
CA GLU A 99 -26.71 -14.57 2.88
C GLU A 99 -25.24 -14.30 2.58
N TYR A 100 -24.52 -15.30 2.08
CA TYR A 100 -23.14 -15.13 1.64
C TYR A 100 -23.03 -14.17 0.45
N LEU A 101 -23.92 -14.29 -0.54
CA LEU A 101 -23.96 -13.38 -1.70
C LEU A 101 -24.26 -11.93 -1.27
N LEU A 102 -25.17 -11.72 -0.31
CA LEU A 102 -25.44 -10.41 0.28
C LEU A 102 -24.20 -9.84 0.98
N HIS A 103 -23.46 -10.66 1.72
CA HIS A 103 -22.19 -10.25 2.31
C HIS A 103 -21.17 -9.87 1.23
N CYS A 104 -21.00 -10.68 0.19
CA CYS A 104 -20.11 -10.37 -0.93
C CYS A 104 -20.49 -9.05 -1.60
N GLN A 105 -21.78 -8.81 -1.84
CA GLN A 105 -22.27 -7.55 -2.42
C GLN A 105 -21.89 -6.34 -1.55
N GLN A 106 -22.11 -6.42 -0.25
CA GLN A 106 -21.76 -5.34 0.69
C GLN A 106 -20.26 -5.13 0.78
N HIS A 107 -19.48 -6.22 0.85
CA HIS A 107 -18.03 -6.19 0.95
C HIS A 107 -17.40 -5.59 -0.32
N LEU A 108 -17.83 -6.06 -1.50
CA LEU A 108 -17.37 -5.53 -2.78
C LEU A 108 -17.80 -4.07 -2.97
N GLY A 109 -19.03 -3.70 -2.58
CA GLY A 109 -19.52 -2.33 -2.61
C GLY A 109 -18.67 -1.39 -1.75
N ALA A 110 -18.34 -1.79 -0.52
CA ALA A 110 -17.48 -1.01 0.37
C ALA A 110 -16.05 -0.87 -0.19
N GLN A 111 -15.49 -1.94 -0.77
CA GLN A 111 -14.18 -1.88 -1.44
C GLN A 111 -14.18 -0.94 -2.64
N LEU A 112 -15.21 -1.01 -3.49
CA LEU A 112 -15.35 -0.13 -4.66
C LEU A 112 -15.44 1.33 -4.21
N GLN A 113 -16.28 1.63 -3.23
CA GLN A 113 -16.41 2.98 -2.69
C GLN A 113 -15.08 3.50 -2.12
N GLY A 114 -14.33 2.66 -1.38
CA GLY A 114 -13.02 3.03 -0.87
C GLY A 114 -12.00 3.31 -1.98
N ARG A 115 -11.98 2.48 -3.04
CA ARG A 115 -11.12 2.70 -4.21
C ARG A 115 -11.50 3.96 -4.98
N GLU A 116 -12.79 4.23 -5.17
CA GLU A 116 -13.26 5.45 -5.83
C GLU A 116 -12.87 6.71 -5.06
N GLN A 117 -12.97 6.69 -3.73
CA GLN A 117 -12.54 7.80 -2.89
C GLN A 117 -11.02 8.02 -2.98
N ALA A 118 -10.23 6.94 -2.94
CA ALA A 118 -8.79 7.02 -3.10
C ALA A 118 -8.39 7.59 -4.47
N LEU A 119 -9.08 7.17 -5.54
CA LEU A 119 -8.85 7.70 -6.88
C LEU A 119 -9.14 9.21 -6.95
N ARG A 120 -10.29 9.64 -6.44
CA ARG A 120 -10.64 11.08 -6.39
C ARG A 120 -9.62 11.90 -5.60
N ALA A 121 -9.11 11.36 -4.50
CA ALA A 121 -8.07 12.01 -3.71
C ALA A 121 -6.75 12.12 -4.50
N ALA A 122 -6.34 11.06 -5.19
CA ALA A 122 -5.15 11.06 -6.03
C ALA A 122 -5.26 12.06 -7.19
N ASP A 123 -6.42 12.12 -7.87
CA ASP A 123 -6.67 13.09 -8.93
C ASP A 123 -6.56 14.53 -8.41
N ALA A 124 -7.11 14.82 -7.23
CA ALA A 124 -6.98 16.14 -6.60
C ALA A 124 -5.52 16.51 -6.28
N GLN A 125 -4.72 15.54 -5.83
CA GLN A 125 -3.29 15.73 -5.57
C GLN A 125 -2.50 15.99 -6.87
N LEU A 126 -2.80 15.26 -7.95
CA LEU A 126 -2.18 15.48 -9.26
C LEU A 126 -2.51 16.87 -9.80
N GLU A 127 -3.76 17.30 -9.71
CA GLU A 127 -4.19 18.65 -10.12
C GLU A 127 -3.49 19.75 -9.33
N GLN A 128 -3.35 19.57 -8.00
CA GLN A 128 -2.62 20.52 -7.17
C GLN A 128 -1.13 20.55 -7.53
N GLY A 129 -0.49 19.39 -7.68
CA GLY A 129 0.90 19.27 -8.09
C GLY A 129 1.16 19.90 -9.46
N GLY A 130 0.24 19.74 -10.41
CA GLY A 130 0.28 20.38 -11.72
C GLY A 130 0.27 21.91 -11.64
N LYS A 131 -0.61 22.48 -10.79
CA LYS A 131 -0.68 23.93 -10.55
C LYS A 131 0.61 24.47 -9.93
N GLU A 132 1.16 23.77 -8.94
CA GLU A 132 2.42 24.16 -8.31
C GLU A 132 3.61 24.08 -9.27
N ALA A 133 3.68 23.03 -10.09
CA ALA A 133 4.70 22.88 -11.12
C ALA A 133 4.63 24.00 -12.16
N ALA A 134 3.43 24.35 -12.62
CA ALA A 134 3.22 25.48 -13.54
C ALA A 134 3.68 26.81 -12.91
N ARG A 135 3.36 27.06 -11.64
CA ARG A 135 3.81 28.25 -10.91
C ARG A 135 5.34 28.32 -10.83
N ARG A 136 5.99 27.23 -10.41
CA ARG A 136 7.47 27.16 -10.33
C ARG A 136 8.13 27.33 -11.69
N ALA A 137 7.53 26.77 -12.76
CA ALA A 137 8.03 26.96 -14.12
C ALA A 137 7.99 28.43 -14.57
N GLN A 138 6.92 29.15 -14.22
CA GLN A 138 6.80 30.58 -14.49
C GLN A 138 7.83 31.40 -13.69
N GLU A 139 8.00 31.13 -12.40
CA GLU A 139 9.03 31.78 -11.57
C GLU A 139 10.45 31.56 -12.14
N MET A 140 10.76 30.32 -12.54
CA MET A 140 12.03 29.98 -13.18
C MET A 140 12.25 30.75 -14.49
N LYS A 141 11.20 30.95 -15.28
CA LYS A 141 11.28 31.74 -16.52
C LYS A 141 11.62 33.20 -16.21
N LEU A 142 10.93 33.81 -15.25
CA LEU A 142 11.18 35.19 -14.82
C LEU A 142 12.60 35.36 -14.26
N LEU A 143 13.06 34.42 -13.43
CA LEU A 143 14.42 34.44 -12.88
C LEU A 143 15.48 34.31 -13.99
N LYS A 144 15.25 33.46 -15.01
CA LYS A 144 16.15 33.35 -16.17
C LYS A 144 16.23 34.66 -16.96
N GLU A 145 15.11 35.34 -17.14
CA GLU A 145 15.06 36.65 -17.82
C GLU A 145 15.81 37.72 -17.02
N GLU A 146 15.62 37.77 -15.70
CA GLU A 146 16.35 38.68 -14.82
C GLU A 146 17.86 38.39 -14.79
N CYS A 147 18.26 37.13 -14.72
CA CYS A 147 19.67 36.73 -14.82
C CYS A 147 20.30 37.17 -16.16
N ARG A 148 19.57 37.01 -17.28
CA ARG A 148 20.03 37.51 -18.59
C ARG A 148 20.19 39.03 -18.59
N ARG A 149 19.25 39.75 -17.98
CA ARG A 149 19.30 41.22 -17.87
C ARG A 149 20.50 41.68 -17.05
N ARG A 150 20.74 41.07 -15.89
CA ARG A 150 21.91 41.36 -15.04
C ARG A 150 23.22 41.06 -15.75
N LYS A 151 23.31 39.93 -16.46
CA LYS A 151 24.52 39.58 -17.23
C LYS A 151 24.85 40.62 -18.30
N LYS A 152 23.84 41.15 -19.00
CA LYS A 152 24.02 42.26 -19.96
C LYS A 152 24.52 43.53 -19.26
N MET A 153 23.89 43.91 -18.13
CA MET A 153 24.29 45.09 -17.35
C MET A 153 25.75 45.02 -16.90
N ILE A 154 26.18 43.87 -16.34
CA ILE A 154 27.56 43.65 -15.90
C ILE A 154 28.52 43.74 -17.10
N SER A 155 28.20 43.12 -18.23
CA SER A 155 29.02 43.20 -19.44
C SER A 155 29.17 44.65 -19.93
N THR A 156 28.10 45.45 -19.94
CA THR A 156 28.17 46.87 -20.29
C THR A 156 29.03 47.67 -19.32
N GLN A 157 28.90 47.43 -18.01
CA GLN A 157 29.72 48.09 -17.00
C GLN A 157 31.21 47.74 -17.16
N GLN A 158 31.53 46.48 -17.47
CA GLN A 158 32.90 46.04 -17.70
C GLN A 158 33.53 46.75 -18.90
N VAL A 159 32.83 46.85 -20.02
CA VAL A 159 33.29 47.61 -21.20
C VAL A 159 33.52 49.09 -20.86
N MET A 160 32.64 49.70 -20.06
CA MET A 160 32.81 51.09 -19.63
C MET A 160 34.05 51.31 -18.75
N LEU A 161 34.36 50.35 -17.86
CA LEU A 161 35.56 50.37 -17.04
C LEU A 161 36.83 50.19 -17.88
N GLU A 162 36.81 49.27 -18.84
CA GLU A 162 37.92 49.05 -19.78
C GLU A 162 38.18 50.30 -20.66
N ALA A 163 37.13 50.96 -21.15
CA ALA A 163 37.27 52.19 -21.93
C ALA A 163 37.92 53.34 -21.12
N ARG A 164 37.62 53.44 -19.82
CA ARG A 164 38.27 54.42 -18.92
C ARG A 164 39.74 54.11 -18.62
N ALA A 165 40.19 52.88 -18.82
CA ALA A 165 41.58 52.48 -18.62
C ALA A 165 42.50 52.80 -19.81
N SER A 166 41.97 53.32 -20.93
CA SER A 166 42.72 53.54 -22.19
C SER A 166 43.62 54.77 -22.23
N TYR A 167 43.55 55.67 -21.24
CA TYR A 167 44.38 56.87 -21.16
C TYR A 167 44.96 57.06 -19.75
N HIS A 168 46.21 57.50 -19.67
CA HIS A 168 46.91 57.71 -18.41
C HIS A 168 46.95 59.21 -18.07
N GLN A 169 46.06 59.66 -17.19
CA GLN A 169 46.02 61.06 -16.72
C GLN A 169 47.09 61.35 -15.67
N CYS A 170 47.71 62.53 -15.76
CA CYS A 170 48.57 63.06 -14.72
C CYS A 170 47.74 63.48 -13.50
N GLN A 171 48.23 63.17 -12.30
CA GLN A 171 47.52 63.46 -11.05
C GLN A 171 47.81 64.88 -10.52
N PHE A 172 48.71 65.60 -11.18
CA PHE A 172 49.21 66.91 -10.75
C PHE A 172 48.90 68.01 -11.77
N CYS A 173 48.35 67.65 -12.94
CA CYS A 173 47.82 68.58 -13.95
C CYS A 173 46.84 67.87 -14.91
N ASP A 174 46.08 68.62 -15.71
CA ASP A 174 45.01 68.07 -16.56
C ASP A 174 45.49 67.36 -17.85
N LYS A 175 46.74 66.91 -17.90
CA LYS A 175 47.31 66.26 -19.10
C LYS A 175 47.06 64.76 -19.09
N ALA A 176 46.51 64.23 -20.19
CA ALA A 176 46.33 62.81 -20.43
C ALA A 176 47.33 62.30 -21.48
N PHE A 177 47.86 61.10 -21.25
CA PHE A 177 48.87 60.49 -22.11
C PHE A 177 48.37 59.13 -22.63
N MET A 178 48.66 58.86 -23.89
CA MET A 178 48.27 57.61 -24.58
C MET A 178 49.03 56.38 -24.08
N ASN A 179 50.24 56.56 -23.53
CA ASN A 179 51.07 55.47 -23.03
C ASN A 179 51.66 55.87 -21.68
N TYR A 180 51.73 54.92 -20.75
CA TYR A 180 52.23 55.11 -19.39
C TYR A 180 53.66 55.67 -19.37
N SER A 181 54.50 55.27 -20.32
CA SER A 181 55.88 55.77 -20.47
C SER A 181 55.96 57.29 -20.70
N PHE A 182 55.00 57.86 -21.43
CA PHE A 182 54.94 59.31 -21.65
C PHE A 182 54.46 60.06 -20.41
N LEU A 183 53.51 59.49 -19.67
CA LEU A 183 53.11 60.03 -18.36
C LEU A 183 54.30 60.02 -17.38
N GLN A 184 55.05 58.92 -17.30
CA GLN A 184 56.24 58.81 -16.46
C GLN A 184 57.30 59.85 -16.84
N SER A 185 57.59 60.00 -18.13
CA SER A 185 58.51 61.03 -18.64
C SER A 185 58.05 62.45 -18.32
N HIS A 186 56.73 62.70 -18.32
CA HIS A 186 56.15 63.99 -17.95
C HIS A 186 56.29 64.26 -16.44
N MET A 187 55.97 63.26 -15.60
CA MET A 187 56.12 63.34 -14.15
C MET A 187 57.58 63.61 -13.74
N GLN A 188 58.55 62.91 -14.35
CA GLN A 188 59.98 63.09 -14.08
C GLN A 188 60.50 64.50 -14.41
N ARG A 189 59.95 65.16 -15.44
CA ARG A 189 60.42 66.47 -15.93
C ARG A 189 59.72 67.65 -15.29
N ARG A 190 58.43 67.51 -14.96
CA ARG A 190 57.58 68.63 -14.52
C ARG A 190 57.19 68.58 -13.06
N HIS A 191 57.18 67.38 -12.47
CA HIS A 191 56.73 67.14 -11.11
C HIS A 191 57.79 66.39 -10.31
N LYS A 192 59.09 66.63 -10.55
CA LYS A 192 60.18 65.80 -9.98
C LYS A 192 60.20 65.80 -8.43
N GLU A 193 60.04 66.97 -7.82
CA GLU A 193 60.02 67.17 -6.36
C GLU A 193 58.72 66.64 -5.72
N GLU A 194 57.59 66.91 -6.38
CA GLU A 194 56.25 66.45 -6.00
C GLU A 194 56.11 64.93 -6.20
N SER A 195 56.77 64.36 -7.21
CA SER A 195 56.80 62.93 -7.53
C SER A 195 57.62 62.19 -6.50
N HIS A 196 58.78 62.68 -6.05
CA HIS A 196 59.56 61.98 -5.02
C HIS A 196 58.85 61.90 -3.67
N THR A 197 58.21 62.99 -3.23
CA THR A 197 57.43 63.00 -1.99
C THR A 197 56.11 62.24 -2.11
N ALA A 198 55.43 62.33 -3.26
CA ALA A 198 54.25 61.52 -3.55
C ALA A 198 54.59 60.03 -3.76
N GLU A 199 55.76 59.69 -4.29
CA GLU A 199 56.25 58.32 -4.46
C GLU A 199 56.59 57.69 -3.12
N GLN A 200 57.20 58.42 -2.19
CA GLN A 200 57.42 57.91 -0.84
C GLN A 200 56.09 57.67 -0.10
N LYS A 201 55.12 58.59 -0.21
CA LYS A 201 53.78 58.39 0.34
C LYS A 201 53.01 57.27 -0.36
N LYS A 202 53.09 57.18 -1.70
CA LYS A 202 52.51 56.09 -2.49
C LYS A 202 53.15 54.76 -2.17
N LYS A 203 54.46 54.71 -1.96
CA LYS A 203 55.20 53.51 -1.55
C LYS A 203 54.74 53.05 -0.17
N ALA A 204 54.72 53.94 0.81
CA ALA A 204 54.16 53.62 2.13
C ALA A 204 52.67 53.21 2.08
N GLN A 205 51.89 53.79 1.18
CA GLN A 205 50.48 53.41 0.98
C GLN A 205 50.33 52.08 0.22
N THR A 206 51.22 51.77 -0.74
CA THR A 206 51.23 50.49 -1.45
C THR A 206 51.73 49.38 -0.54
N ASP A 207 52.72 49.63 0.31
CA ASP A 207 53.17 48.69 1.34
C ASP A 207 52.00 48.38 2.32
N LYS A 208 51.25 49.40 2.77
CA LYS A 208 50.03 49.19 3.59
C LYS A 208 48.94 48.41 2.86
N LEU A 209 48.68 48.72 1.60
CA LEU A 209 47.70 47.98 0.79
C LEU A 209 48.17 46.55 0.52
N GLN A 210 49.47 46.33 0.40
CA GLN A 210 50.06 45.01 0.24
C GLN A 210 49.89 44.17 1.50
N ASP A 211 50.13 44.75 2.68
CA ASP A 211 49.85 44.12 3.98
C ASP A 211 48.37 43.77 4.14
N GLU A 212 47.46 44.66 3.71
CA GLU A 212 46.02 44.38 3.70
C GLU A 212 45.64 43.28 2.71
N ILE A 213 46.23 43.28 1.51
CA ILE A 213 46.03 42.24 0.50
C ILE A 213 46.50 40.89 1.04
N ASP A 214 47.63 40.83 1.72
CA ASP A 214 48.18 39.58 2.24
C ASP A 214 47.35 39.07 3.43
N LYS A 215 46.87 39.96 4.31
CA LYS A 215 45.84 39.60 5.32
C LYS A 215 44.55 39.09 4.70
N LEU A 216 44.06 39.73 3.64
CA LEU A 216 42.84 39.30 2.95
C LEU A 216 43.04 37.96 2.25
N LYS A 217 44.22 37.68 1.70
CA LYS A 217 44.55 36.36 1.13
C LYS A 217 44.59 35.29 2.21
N GLU A 218 45.20 35.56 3.36
CA GLU A 218 45.21 34.63 4.50
C GLU A 218 43.79 34.34 4.99
N GLN A 219 42.96 35.37 5.16
CA GLN A 219 41.56 35.21 5.55
C GLN A 219 40.75 34.44 4.50
N LEU A 220 40.97 34.73 3.21
CA LEU A 220 40.30 34.01 2.12
C LEU A 220 40.71 32.53 2.11
N GLN A 221 41.99 32.24 2.31
CA GLN A 221 42.51 30.88 2.34
C GLN A 221 41.99 30.10 3.55
N LEU A 222 41.91 30.74 4.71
CA LEU A 222 41.28 30.16 5.91
C LEU A 222 39.79 29.90 5.70
N THR A 223 39.07 30.85 5.12
CA THR A 223 37.62 30.70 4.85
C THR A 223 37.37 29.58 3.84
N LYS A 224 38.22 29.47 2.81
CA LYS A 224 38.16 28.40 1.82
C LYS A 224 38.40 27.03 2.45
N SER A 225 39.42 26.89 3.29
CA SER A 225 39.70 25.60 3.94
C SER A 225 38.59 25.19 4.91
N LEU A 226 38.00 26.14 5.65
CA LEU A 226 36.81 25.90 6.48
C LEU A 226 35.62 25.42 5.65
N LEU A 227 35.34 26.08 4.52
CA LEU A 227 34.22 25.71 3.65
C LEU A 227 34.42 24.33 3.02
N GLU A 228 35.65 24.02 2.60
CA GLU A 228 36.01 22.69 2.07
C GLU A 228 35.84 21.61 3.15
N ALA A 229 36.27 21.88 4.39
CA ALA A 229 36.09 20.96 5.52
C ALA A 229 34.61 20.76 5.87
N GLU A 230 33.81 21.83 5.86
CA GLU A 230 32.36 21.75 6.10
C GLU A 230 31.65 20.97 4.99
N GLN A 231 32.03 21.18 3.73
CA GLN A 231 31.49 20.44 2.59
C GLN A 231 31.85 18.95 2.67
N GLN A 232 33.10 18.60 3.02
CA GLN A 232 33.51 17.21 3.25
C GLN A 232 32.75 16.57 4.43
N ALA A 233 32.58 17.30 5.53
CA ALA A 233 31.81 16.84 6.68
C ALA A 233 30.33 16.62 6.33
N HIS A 234 29.74 17.51 5.54
CA HIS A 234 28.37 17.36 5.04
C HIS A 234 28.24 16.12 4.15
N MET A 235 29.15 15.92 3.19
CA MET A 235 29.17 14.74 2.32
C MET A 235 29.32 13.44 3.13
N ALA A 236 30.20 13.42 4.15
CA ALA A 236 30.38 12.27 5.03
C ALA A 236 29.12 11.98 5.86
N ARG A 237 28.44 13.00 6.39
CA ARG A 237 27.17 12.85 7.12
C ARG A 237 26.09 12.28 6.21
N PHE A 238 25.94 12.84 5.00
CA PHE A 238 24.95 12.38 4.02
C PHE A 238 25.20 10.92 3.62
N SER A 239 26.44 10.54 3.36
CA SER A 239 26.81 9.15 3.03
C SER A 239 26.48 8.20 4.19
N LYS A 240 26.82 8.58 5.43
CA LYS A 240 26.55 7.77 6.62
C LYS A 240 25.05 7.60 6.88
N GLU A 241 24.27 8.66 6.67
CA GLU A 241 22.82 8.61 6.81
C GLU A 241 22.18 7.71 5.74
N HIS A 242 22.65 7.78 4.50
CA HIS A 242 22.21 6.89 3.43
C HIS A 242 22.56 5.41 3.71
N GLU A 243 23.77 5.12 4.19
CA GLU A 243 24.14 3.76 4.62
C GLU A 243 23.28 3.27 5.79
N HIS A 244 23.02 4.12 6.77
CA HIS A 244 22.15 3.78 7.89
C HIS A 244 20.71 3.50 7.45
N GLN A 245 20.20 4.28 6.51
CA GLN A 245 18.88 4.07 5.94
C GLN A 245 18.79 2.74 5.17
N ARG A 246 19.79 2.43 4.33
CA ARG A 246 19.85 1.13 3.65
C ARG A 246 19.92 -0.05 4.63
N SER A 247 20.72 0.08 5.69
CA SER A 247 20.81 -0.97 6.71
C SER A 247 19.48 -1.21 7.42
N LYS A 248 18.70 -0.15 7.72
CA LYS A 248 17.35 -0.29 8.27
C LYS A 248 16.39 -0.98 7.30
N GLU A 249 16.45 -0.61 6.02
CA GLU A 249 15.62 -1.23 4.98
C GLU A 249 15.94 -2.72 4.83
N GLU A 250 17.23 -3.09 4.85
CA GLU A 250 17.67 -4.48 4.85
C GLU A 250 17.19 -5.25 6.10
N GLU A 251 17.23 -4.64 7.29
CA GLU A 251 16.74 -5.25 8.53
C GLU A 251 15.22 -5.48 8.50
N ILE A 252 14.44 -4.53 7.96
CA ILE A 252 12.99 -4.68 7.77
C ILE A 252 12.70 -5.83 6.79
N LEU A 253 13.42 -5.87 5.66
CA LEU A 253 13.27 -6.95 4.67
C LEU A 253 13.59 -8.32 5.27
N GLN A 254 14.68 -8.43 6.04
CA GLN A 254 15.06 -9.67 6.72
C GLN A 254 14.00 -10.08 7.75
N SER A 255 13.50 -9.15 8.55
CA SER A 255 12.44 -9.40 9.54
C SER A 255 11.15 -9.88 8.86
N PHE A 256 10.77 -9.26 7.74
CA PHE A 256 9.63 -9.67 6.94
C PHE A 256 9.80 -11.07 6.36
N HIS A 257 10.97 -11.38 5.81
CA HIS A 257 11.28 -12.72 5.30
C HIS A 257 11.22 -13.77 6.40
N LYS A 258 11.79 -13.49 7.57
CA LYS A 258 11.74 -14.38 8.73
C LYS A 258 10.30 -14.66 9.15
N TRP A 259 9.49 -13.62 9.35
CA TRP A 259 8.07 -13.77 9.70
C TRP A 259 7.30 -14.58 8.66
N LYS A 260 7.58 -14.37 7.37
CA LYS A 260 6.94 -15.13 6.28
C LYS A 260 7.26 -16.63 6.35
N GLU A 261 8.50 -16.99 6.68
CA GLU A 261 8.87 -18.41 6.84
C GLU A 261 8.26 -19.00 8.12
N GLU A 262 8.26 -18.26 9.24
CA GLU A 262 7.59 -18.67 10.49
C GLU A 262 6.08 -18.93 10.26
N GLU A 263 5.41 -18.07 9.50
CA GLU A 263 3.99 -18.23 9.19
C GLU A 263 3.70 -19.44 8.29
N LYS A 264 4.59 -19.73 7.33
CA LYS A 264 4.50 -20.95 6.51
C LYS A 264 4.69 -22.20 7.36
N GLU A 265 5.66 -22.20 8.27
CA GLU A 265 5.91 -23.31 9.20
C GLU A 265 4.70 -23.53 10.11
N ARG A 266 4.12 -22.46 10.66
CA ARG A 266 2.88 -22.52 11.47
C ARG A 266 1.73 -23.18 10.70
N LEU A 267 1.52 -22.80 9.44
CA LEU A 267 0.48 -23.40 8.60
C LEU A 267 0.77 -24.87 8.29
N ALA A 268 2.04 -25.23 8.04
CA ALA A 268 2.45 -26.62 7.82
C ALA A 268 2.17 -27.47 9.07
N ASP A 269 2.47 -26.96 10.26
CA ASP A 269 2.18 -27.62 11.54
C ASP A 269 0.68 -27.79 11.78
N GLU A 270 -0.14 -26.79 11.44
CA GLU A 270 -1.61 -26.88 11.53
C GLU A 270 -2.16 -27.93 10.57
N ILE A 271 -1.65 -27.99 9.34
CA ILE A 271 -2.02 -29.02 8.37
C ILE A 271 -1.62 -30.40 8.89
N GLU A 272 -0.43 -30.55 9.49
CA GLU A 272 0.02 -31.83 10.00
C GLU A 272 -0.84 -32.30 11.18
N LYS A 273 -1.19 -31.42 12.11
CA LYS A 273 -2.15 -31.74 13.19
C LYS A 273 -3.50 -32.19 12.65
N VAL A 274 -4.01 -31.52 11.62
CA VAL A 274 -5.27 -31.90 10.97
C VAL A 274 -5.14 -33.28 10.30
N LYS A 275 -4.03 -33.56 9.61
CA LYS A 275 -3.75 -34.89 9.04
C LYS A 275 -3.70 -35.97 10.11
N GLU A 276 -3.02 -35.73 11.24
CA GLU A 276 -2.96 -36.66 12.36
C GLU A 276 -4.36 -36.94 12.93
N MET A 277 -5.18 -35.90 13.13
CA MET A 277 -6.57 -36.04 13.56
C MET A 277 -7.37 -36.91 12.59
N PHE A 278 -7.31 -36.64 11.29
CA PHE A 278 -8.00 -37.47 10.28
C PHE A 278 -7.51 -38.92 10.27
N MET A 279 -6.19 -39.14 10.32
CA MET A 279 -5.61 -40.48 10.36
C MET A 279 -6.06 -41.27 11.59
N LYS A 280 -6.23 -40.60 12.72
CA LYS A 280 -6.78 -41.22 13.94
C LYS A 280 -8.24 -41.62 13.75
N GLU A 281 -9.09 -40.72 13.26
CA GLU A 281 -10.51 -41.00 12.97
C GLU A 281 -10.67 -42.13 11.95
N PHE A 282 -9.85 -42.16 10.89
CA PHE A 282 -9.83 -43.24 9.92
C PHE A 282 -9.50 -44.59 10.55
N LYS A 283 -8.50 -44.66 11.44
CA LYS A 283 -8.16 -45.89 12.17
C LYS A 283 -9.30 -46.34 13.07
N GLU A 284 -9.90 -45.42 13.82
CA GLU A 284 -11.06 -45.73 14.67
C GLU A 284 -12.23 -46.25 13.84
N LEU A 285 -12.54 -45.61 12.71
CA LEU A 285 -13.59 -46.05 11.80
C LEU A 285 -13.30 -47.42 11.21
N ALA A 286 -12.06 -47.70 10.78
CA ALA A 286 -11.66 -49.00 10.28
C ALA A 286 -11.84 -50.10 11.34
N THR A 287 -11.45 -49.85 12.60
CA THR A 287 -11.66 -50.81 13.69
C THR A 287 -13.14 -51.04 14.02
N LYS A 288 -13.98 -49.99 13.95
CA LYS A 288 -15.44 -50.12 14.11
C LYS A 288 -16.04 -50.92 12.94
N ASN A 289 -15.59 -50.69 11.72
CA ASN A 289 -16.09 -51.38 10.54
C ASN A 289 -15.74 -52.88 10.60
N THR A 290 -14.51 -53.24 10.93
CA THR A 290 -14.12 -54.65 11.09
C THR A 290 -14.86 -55.33 12.25
N ALA A 291 -15.13 -54.61 13.34
CA ALA A 291 -15.95 -55.13 14.44
C ALA A 291 -17.40 -55.39 14.00
N LEU A 292 -18.00 -54.48 13.23
CA LEU A 292 -19.35 -54.64 12.67
C LEU A 292 -19.42 -55.80 11.66
N GLU A 293 -18.42 -55.94 10.78
CA GLU A 293 -18.30 -57.07 9.86
C GLU A 293 -18.23 -58.40 10.61
N ASN A 294 -17.44 -58.47 11.69
CA ASN A 294 -17.35 -59.66 12.53
C ASN A 294 -18.69 -59.98 13.22
N GLN A 295 -19.40 -58.98 13.75
CA GLN A 295 -20.73 -59.15 14.33
C GLN A 295 -21.76 -59.65 13.30
N LEU A 296 -21.71 -59.12 12.07
CA LEU A 296 -22.53 -59.59 10.95
C LEU A 296 -22.27 -61.07 10.64
N LEU A 297 -20.99 -61.47 10.58
CA LEU A 297 -20.60 -62.86 10.36
C LEU A 297 -21.07 -63.79 11.49
N GLU A 298 -21.00 -63.36 12.75
CA GLU A 298 -21.51 -64.12 13.90
C GLU A 298 -23.04 -64.25 13.87
N LEU A 299 -23.76 -63.18 13.54
CA LEU A 299 -25.21 -63.21 13.33
C LEU A 299 -25.59 -64.16 12.19
N GLN A 300 -24.87 -64.14 11.08
CA GLN A 300 -25.10 -65.05 9.97
C GLN A 300 -24.85 -66.52 10.37
N LYS A 301 -23.77 -66.80 11.11
CA LYS A 301 -23.46 -68.15 11.61
C LYS A 301 -24.49 -68.66 12.61
N SER A 302 -24.90 -67.82 13.56
CA SER A 302 -25.92 -68.19 14.55
C SER A 302 -27.30 -68.39 13.90
N ASN A 303 -27.66 -67.59 12.91
CA ASN A 303 -28.88 -67.79 12.10
C ASN A 303 -28.81 -69.11 11.29
N MET A 304 -27.65 -69.47 10.74
CA MET A 304 -27.47 -70.78 10.08
C MET A 304 -27.52 -71.98 11.04
N GLN A 305 -27.14 -71.79 12.31
CA GLN A 305 -27.19 -72.82 13.35
C GLN A 305 -28.60 -73.00 13.94
N LEU A 306 -29.43 -71.95 13.95
CA LEU A 306 -30.86 -72.00 14.25
C LEU A 306 -31.67 -72.52 13.05
N LYS A 307 -31.48 -73.79 12.67
CA LYS A 307 -32.43 -74.45 11.75
C LYS A 307 -33.77 -74.62 12.46
N SER A 308 -34.76 -73.81 12.09
CA SER A 308 -36.14 -73.97 12.55
C SER A 308 -36.75 -75.29 12.06
N ASN A 309 -37.68 -75.85 12.83
CA ASN A 309 -38.44 -77.05 12.47
C ASN A 309 -39.44 -76.84 11.31
N LEU A 310 -39.37 -75.70 10.61
CA LEU A 310 -40.29 -75.30 9.52
C LEU A 310 -39.61 -75.23 8.14
N GLY A 311 -38.35 -75.67 8.02
CA GLY A 311 -37.62 -75.68 6.75
C GLY A 311 -36.99 -74.33 6.41
N THR A 312 -36.02 -74.36 5.47
CA THR A 312 -35.24 -73.19 5.04
C THR A 312 -36.12 -72.27 4.19
N LEU A 313 -36.57 -71.15 4.74
CA LEU A 313 -37.18 -70.07 3.96
C LEU A 313 -36.09 -69.43 3.09
N LYS A 314 -36.20 -69.63 1.78
CA LYS A 314 -35.36 -68.98 0.77
C LYS A 314 -36.09 -67.72 0.32
N ASP A 315 -35.53 -66.55 0.64
CA ASP A 315 -36.06 -65.27 0.16
C ASP A 315 -36.11 -65.29 -1.38
N SER A 316 -37.25 -64.88 -1.94
CA SER A 316 -37.56 -65.02 -3.37
C SER A 316 -36.91 -63.94 -4.25
N HIS A 317 -35.90 -63.24 -3.74
CA HIS A 317 -35.13 -62.28 -4.53
C HIS A 317 -33.64 -62.40 -4.15
N GLU A 318 -32.89 -63.12 -4.98
CA GLU A 318 -31.43 -63.01 -5.00
C GLU A 318 -31.12 -61.56 -5.43
N PHE A 319 -30.75 -60.71 -4.47
CA PHE A 319 -29.97 -59.53 -4.79
C PHE A 319 -28.65 -60.05 -5.36
N THR A 320 -28.45 -59.86 -6.67
CA THR A 320 -27.12 -59.96 -7.26
C THR A 320 -26.20 -59.08 -6.43
N GLU A 321 -25.24 -59.68 -5.74
CA GLU A 321 -24.19 -58.93 -5.05
C GLU A 321 -23.52 -58.01 -6.08
N GLU A 322 -23.82 -56.71 -6.06
CA GLU A 322 -23.09 -55.66 -6.79
C GLU A 322 -21.69 -55.44 -6.17
N ARG A 323 -21.03 -56.53 -5.82
CA ARG A 323 -19.67 -56.56 -5.26
C ARG A 323 -18.58 -56.13 -6.26
N PRO A 324 -18.67 -56.38 -7.58
CA PRO A 324 -17.60 -55.97 -8.48
C PRO A 324 -17.57 -54.46 -8.75
N GLN A 325 -18.69 -53.75 -8.64
CA GLN A 325 -18.77 -52.32 -8.92
C GLN A 325 -18.08 -51.49 -7.82
N ASN A 326 -18.30 -51.88 -6.56
CA ASN A 326 -17.79 -51.17 -5.39
C ASN A 326 -16.26 -51.30 -5.24
N ASP A 327 -15.70 -52.47 -5.58
CA ASP A 327 -14.24 -52.68 -5.61
C ASP A 327 -13.57 -51.88 -6.74
N GLN A 328 -14.23 -51.77 -7.90
CA GLN A 328 -13.74 -51.00 -9.05
C GLN A 328 -13.77 -49.49 -8.76
N ASP A 329 -14.84 -49.00 -8.11
CA ASP A 329 -14.98 -47.60 -7.71
C ASP A 329 -13.99 -47.22 -6.60
N TYR A 330 -13.70 -48.14 -5.68
CA TYR A 330 -12.65 -47.97 -4.67
C TYR A 330 -11.26 -47.88 -5.30
N GLN A 331 -10.95 -48.72 -6.29
CA GLN A 331 -9.69 -48.66 -7.05
C GLN A 331 -9.59 -47.37 -7.89
N ASN A 332 -10.68 -46.93 -8.50
CA ASN A 332 -10.73 -45.68 -9.28
C ASN A 332 -10.52 -44.45 -8.38
N MET A 333 -11.10 -44.44 -7.18
CA MET A 333 -10.93 -43.38 -6.19
C MET A 333 -9.48 -43.31 -5.68
N MET A 334 -8.86 -44.46 -5.40
CA MET A 334 -7.45 -44.52 -4.99
C MET A 334 -6.50 -43.99 -6.08
N GLN A 335 -6.73 -44.33 -7.36
CA GLN A 335 -5.93 -43.79 -8.47
C GLN A 335 -6.13 -42.28 -8.68
N LEU A 336 -7.31 -41.74 -8.36
CA LEU A 336 -7.59 -40.30 -8.48
C LEU A 336 -6.84 -39.50 -7.40
N LEU A 337 -6.76 -40.05 -6.18
CA LEU A 337 -6.02 -39.47 -5.06
C LEU A 337 -4.50 -39.48 -5.30
N GLU A 338 -3.93 -40.56 -5.85
CA GLU A 338 -2.51 -40.61 -6.21
C GLU A 338 -2.12 -39.58 -7.27
N LYS A 339 -3.02 -39.29 -8.23
CA LYS A 339 -2.79 -38.28 -9.27
C LYS A 339 -2.84 -36.83 -8.77
N GLN A 340 -3.48 -36.57 -7.62
CA GLN A 340 -3.60 -35.24 -7.04
C GLN A 340 -2.44 -34.88 -6.08
N VAL A 341 -1.59 -35.84 -5.72
CA VAL A 341 -0.45 -35.65 -4.79
C VAL A 341 0.85 -35.27 -5.52
N VAL A 342 0.86 -35.20 -6.86
CA VAL A 342 2.06 -34.92 -7.70
C VAL A 342 2.05 -33.53 -8.36
N LEU A 343 1.24 -32.59 -7.87
CA LEU A 343 1.34 -31.16 -8.20
C LEU A 343 1.55 -30.35 -6.93
#